data_AF-A0A8T5URC6-F1
#
_entry.id   AF-A0A8T5URC6-F1
#
_cell.length_a   1.000
_cell.length_b   1.000
_cell.length_c   1.000
_cell.angle_alpha   90.00
_cell.angle_beta   90.00
_cell.angle_gamma   90.00
#
_symmetry.space_group_name_H-M   'P 1'
#
loop_
_entity.id
_entity.type
_entity.pdbx_description
1 polymer ?
#
loop_
_entity_poly.entity_id
_entity_poly.type
_entity_poly.pdbx_seq_one_letter_code
_entity_poly.pdbx_strand_id
1 'polypeptide(L)' 'MSQVKPEIKRVYGSIAVAFGWLLFLAFWLFYYASNYGIIQNIGILLASIVVVGIIIVVMWVPWAMKQEN' A
#
# COMPACT_ATOMS: atom_id res chain seq x y z
N MET A 1 -13.25 -23.94 -11.09
CA MET A 1 -13.13 -23.01 -9.93
C MET A 1 -14.33 -22.09 -9.94
N SER A 2 -15.20 -22.14 -8.92
CA SER A 2 -16.25 -21.13 -8.81
C SER A 2 -15.56 -19.77 -8.66
N GLN A 3 -15.94 -18.79 -9.49
CA GLN A 3 -15.34 -17.45 -9.50
C GLN A 3 -15.79 -16.69 -8.26
N VAL A 4 -15.20 -16.99 -7.10
CA VAL A 4 -15.53 -16.31 -5.83
C VAL A 4 -15.03 -14.88 -5.94
N LYS A 5 -15.96 -13.93 -6.02
CA LYS A 5 -15.61 -12.50 -6.07
C LYS A 5 -15.09 -12.04 -4.71
N PRO A 6 -14.05 -11.20 -4.67
CA PRO A 6 -13.60 -10.61 -3.42
C PRO A 6 -14.69 -9.71 -2.83
N GLU A 7 -14.72 -9.62 -1.50
CA GLU A 7 -15.59 -8.68 -0.81
C GLU A 7 -15.32 -7.25 -1.28
N ILE A 8 -16.37 -6.47 -1.54
CA ILE A 8 -16.25 -5.10 -2.04
C ILE A 8 -15.40 -4.21 -1.12
N LYS A 9 -15.38 -4.53 0.18
CA LYS A 9 -14.57 -3.86 1.21
C LYS A 9 -13.07 -3.95 0.91
N ARG A 10 -12.59 -5.06 0.34
CA ARG A 10 -11.18 -5.25 -0.05
C ARG A 10 -10.82 -4.36 -1.24
N VAL A 11 -11.74 -4.21 -2.19
CA VAL A 11 -11.55 -3.33 -3.35
C VAL A 11 -11.44 -1.87 -2.91
N TYR A 12 -12.41 -1.39 -2.12
CA TYR A 12 -12.35 -0.03 -1.56
C TYR A 12 -11.15 0.16 -0.64
N GLY A 13 -10.77 -0.87 0.12
CA GLY A 13 -9.57 -0.88 0.96
C GLY A 13 -8.30 -0.67 0.14
N SER A 14 -8.11 -1.40 -0.96
CA SER A 14 -6.97 -1.21 -1.87
C SER A 14 -6.92 0.19 -2.46
N ILE A 15 -8.07 0.74 -2.87
CA ILE A 15 -8.18 2.11 -3.39
C ILE A 15 -7.74 3.11 -2.31
N ALA A 16 -8.29 2.99 -1.09
CA ALA A 16 -7.93 3.86 0.02
C ALA A 16 -6.44 3.79 0.36
N VAL A 17 -5.84 2.59 0.34
CA VAL A 17 -4.39 2.41 0.56
C VAL A 17 -3.57 3.10 -0.54
N ALA A 18 -3.95 2.95 -1.80
CA ALA A 18 -3.25 3.58 -2.93
C ALA A 18 -3.31 5.12 -2.84
N PHE A 19 -4.51 5.68 -2.66
CA PHE A 19 -4.67 7.14 -2.53
C PHE A 19 -4.04 7.68 -1.24
N GLY A 20 -4.12 6.94 -0.14
CA GLY A 20 -3.45 7.29 1.11
C GLY A 20 -1.93 7.32 0.97
N TRP A 21 -1.35 6.39 0.20
CA TRP A 21 0.07 6.41 -0.10
C TRP A 21 0.47 7.59 -1.00
N LEU A 22 -0.31 7.89 -2.04
CA LEU A 22 -0.07 9.08 -2.87
C LEU A 22 -0.16 10.37 -2.06
N LEU A 23 -1.12 10.45 -1.15
CA LEU A 23 -1.26 11.58 -0.24
C LEU A 23 -0.04 11.70 0.68
N PHE A 24 0.41 10.58 1.26
CA PHE A 24 1.66 10.52 2.02
C PHE A 24 2.86 11.02 1.19
N LEU A 25 3.03 10.56 -0.05
CA LEU A 25 4.11 11.00 -0.92
C LEU A 25 4.04 12.50 -1.20
N ALA A 26 2.85 13.03 -1.46
CA ALA A 26 2.65 14.46 -1.67
C ALA A 26 3.04 15.26 -0.42
N PHE A 27 2.56 14.87 0.76
CA PHE A 27 2.94 15.52 2.01
C PHE A 27 4.44 15.42 2.28
N TRP A 28 5.03 14.24 2.05
CA TRP A 28 6.46 14.03 2.23
C TRP A 28 7.28 14.97 1.35
N LEU A 29 7.00 14.97 0.05
CA LEU A 29 7.77 15.75 -0.93
C LEU A 29 7.62 17.26 -0.75
N PHE A 30 6.42 17.76 -0.45
CA PHE A 30 6.20 19.19 -0.31
C PHE A 30 6.65 19.78 1.02
N TYR A 31 6.57 19.03 2.12
CA TYR A 31 6.77 19.59 3.47
C TYR A 31 8.00 19.06 4.20
N TYR A 32 8.46 17.84 3.88
CA TYR A 32 9.51 17.18 4.66
C TYR A 32 10.79 16.95 3.87
N ALA A 33 10.70 16.62 2.59
CA ALA A 33 11.82 16.14 1.78
C ALA A 33 12.99 17.12 1.69
N SER A 34 12.73 18.43 1.73
CA SER A 34 13.78 19.47 1.70
C SER A 34 14.69 19.47 2.94
N ASN A 35 14.23 18.90 4.06
CA ASN A 35 15.00 18.82 5.30
C ASN A 35 15.94 17.61 5.34
N TYR A 36 15.89 16.75 4.33
CA TYR A 36 16.64 15.50 4.26
C TYR A 36 17.49 15.42 2.99
N GLY A 37 18.60 14.68 3.06
CA GLY A 37 19.43 14.39 1.91
C GLY A 37 18.75 13.44 0.91
N ILE A 38 19.28 13.36 -0.31
CA ILE A 38 18.74 12.53 -1.39
C ILE A 38 18.63 11.05 -0.96
N ILE A 39 19.67 10.49 -0.34
CA ILE A 39 19.68 9.09 0.10
C ILE A 39 18.62 8.82 1.17
N GLN A 40 18.41 9.75 2.10
CA GLN A 40 17.37 9.64 3.14
C GLN A 40 15.97 9.66 2.51
N ASN A 41 15.73 10.55 1.54
CA ASN A 41 14.46 10.60 0.82
C ASN A 41 14.18 9.31 0.03
N ILE A 42 15.19 8.73 -0.62
CA ILE A 42 15.06 7.42 -1.28
C ILE A 42 14.73 6.34 -0.25
N GLY A 43 15.39 6.33 0.91
CA GLY A 43 15.10 5.39 1.99
C GLY A 43 13.64 5.46 2.44
N ILE A 44 13.08 6.66 2.56
CA ILE A 44 11.70 6.87 3.00
C ILE A 44 10.70 6.48 1.92
N LEU A 45 11.01 6.75 0.64
CA LEU A 45 10.23 6.24 -0.48
C LEU A 45 10.16 4.70 -0.44
N LEU A 46 11.31 4.02 -0.34
CA LEU A 46 11.36 2.56 -0.27
C LEU A 46 10.63 2.01 0.94
N ALA A 47 10.83 2.60 2.13
CA ALA A 47 10.13 2.20 3.35
C ALA A 47 8.61 2.32 3.20
N SER A 48 8.11 3.39 2.57
CA SER A 48 6.68 3.58 2.34
C SER A 48 6.09 2.53 1.39
N ILE A 49 6.85 2.11 0.37
CA ILE A 49 6.44 1.03 -0.55
C ILE A 49 6.31 -0.29 0.21
N VAL A 50 7.27 -0.59 1.10
CA VAL A 50 7.21 -1.79 1.95
C VAL A 50 5.96 -1.77 2.83
N VAL A 51 5.63 -0.63 3.45
CA VAL A 51 4.42 -0.49 4.27
C VAL A 51 3.16 -0.77 3.45
N VAL A 52 3.03 -0.16 2.27
CA VAL A 52 1.91 -0.40 1.36
C VAL A 52 1.84 -1.88 0.95
N GLY A 53 2.97 -2.46 0.59
CA GLY A 53 3.09 -3.86 0.21
C GLY A 53 2.59 -4.80 1.32
N ILE A 54 3.01 -4.57 2.57
CA ILE A 54 2.57 -5.34 3.73
C ILE A 54 1.05 -5.23 3.89
N ILE A 55 0.48 -4.02 3.82
CA ILE A 55 -0.97 -3.81 3.99
C ILE A 55 -1.74 -4.59 2.91
N ILE A 56 -1.31 -4.51 1.65
CA ILE A 56 -1.94 -5.23 0.54
C ILE A 56 -1.78 -6.75 0.71
N VAL A 57 -0.60 -7.24 1.08
CA VAL A 57 -0.35 -8.68 1.33
C VAL A 57 -1.25 -9.21 2.45
N VAL A 58 -1.28 -8.53 3.60
CA VAL A 58 -2.13 -8.90 4.74
C VAL A 58 -3.61 -8.87 4.36
N MET A 59 -4.00 -7.92 3.52
CA MET A 59 -5.36 -7.84 3.02
C MET A 59 -5.68 -9.04 2.12
N TRP A 60 -4.86 -9.35 1.11
CA TRP A 60 -5.24 -10.25 0.02
C TRP A 60 -4.83 -11.72 0.21
N VAL A 61 -3.68 -12.01 0.81
CA VAL A 61 -3.15 -13.38 0.91
C VAL A 61 -4.08 -14.34 1.67
N PRO A 62 -4.66 -13.99 2.84
CA PRO A 62 -5.55 -14.91 3.56
C PRO A 62 -6.79 -15.31 2.76
N TRP A 63 -7.32 -14.40 1.93
CA TRP A 63 -8.48 -14.68 1.09
C TRP A 63 -8.12 -15.50 -0.14
N ALA A 64 -6.95 -15.26 -0.73
CA ALA A 64 -6.45 -16.09 -1.82
C ALA A 64 -6.26 -17.54 -1.36
N MET A 65 -5.59 -17.76 -0.21
CA MET A 65 -5.38 -19.10 0.35
C MET A 65 -6.68 -19.82 0.72
N LYS A 66 -7.72 -19.09 1.13
CA LYS A 66 -9.04 -19.67 1.43
C LYS A 66 -9.75 -20.23 0.18
N GLN A 67 -9.41 -19.78 -1.02
CA GLN A 67 -10.03 -20.25 -2.27
C GLN A 67 -9.31 -21.45 -2.88
N GLU A 68 -8.08 -21.72 -2.45
CA GLU A 68 -7.29 -22.87 -2.91
C GLU A 68 -7.73 -24.19 -2.25
N ASN A 69 -8.31 -24.11 -1.05
CA ASN A 69 -8.92 -25.22 -0.32
C ASN A 69 -10.41 -25.37 -0.64
#